data_AF-A0A669R034-F1
#
_entry.id   AF-A0A669R034-F1
#
_cell.length_a   1.000
_cell.length_b   1.000
_cell.length_c   1.000
_cell.angle_alpha   90.00
_cell.angle_beta   90.00
_cell.angle_gamma   90.00
#
_symmetry.space_group_name_H-M   'P 1'
#
loop_
_entity.id
_entity.type
_entity.pdbx_description
1 polymer ?
#
loop_
_entity_poly.entity_id
_entity_poly.type
_entity_poly.pdbx_seq_one_letter_code
_entity_poly.pdbx_strand_id
1 'polypeptide(L)'
;MAEQPIVPVFCTGVSAQVQRQRAKALGLGQHQNAVRFQGQDYAALRDGCLRSGSLFRDEAFPPSASSLGFQELGPGSSKTRGVTWKRPTELCRNPKFIVDGATRTDICQGALGDCWLLAAIASLTLNEAILHRVVPHGQSFQDGYAGIFHFQIWQFGEWQDVVVDDYLPTKDGKLLFVHSAEGTEFWSALLEKAYAKVNGCYEALSGGSTSEGFEDFTGGVTEWYDLRKPPPDLYQIILKALERGSLLGCSIDITSAFDMEAVTFKKLVKGHAYSVTGAKQISYRGQSLGLIRMRNPWGEVEWTGAWSDNSSEWNAVEPALRQQLMVRMEDGEFWMSFRDFLREFTRLEICNLTPDALQSRKFRKWNTRLFDGSWRRGSTAGGCRNYPATFWINPQFKICLEEVDDDGDDFGGREPGCSFLLALMQKHRRRERRYGKDMETIGFAVYEHVGRSGLHLPRDFFLSNASRARSEQFINLREVSTRLRLPPGEYIVVPSTFEPNREGDFVLRVFSEKKAVGIPLMPPLLTFPPFWGPTDAPPISPPQAVFRRFDLDKSGSMSAYEMRLALEASGYKLTQKLHQLLITRYAEPDLAIDFDSFVCCLVRLETMFREPLFLLKTHFLGNPVPKIALTMFA
;
A
#
# COMPACT_ATOMS: atom_id res chain seq x y z
N MET A 1 -27.43 -2.53 -41.71
CA MET A 1 -27.55 -1.90 -40.38
C MET A 1 -26.18 -1.39 -40.01
N ALA A 2 -26.00 -0.07 -39.94
CA ALA A 2 -24.74 0.52 -39.52
C ALA A 2 -24.56 0.24 -38.02
N GLU A 3 -23.44 -0.36 -37.63
CA GLU A 3 -23.06 -0.50 -36.22
C GLU A 3 -23.05 0.90 -35.59
N GLN A 4 -23.90 1.11 -34.58
CA GLN A 4 -23.89 2.36 -33.84
C GLN A 4 -22.50 2.53 -33.20
N PRO A 5 -21.86 3.70 -33.35
CA PRO A 5 -20.58 3.95 -32.69
C PRO A 5 -20.78 3.82 -31.18
N ILE A 6 -20.05 2.88 -30.56
CA ILE A 6 -19.99 2.74 -29.11
C ILE A 6 -19.37 4.03 -28.58
N VAL A 7 -20.20 4.95 -28.08
CA VAL A 7 -19.74 6.15 -27.39
C VAL A 7 -19.14 5.69 -26.06
N PRO A 8 -17.85 5.95 -25.79
CA PRO A 8 -17.26 5.59 -24.51
C PRO A 8 -17.97 6.34 -23.39
N VAL A 9 -18.60 5.61 -22.47
CA VAL A 9 -19.15 6.18 -21.24
C VAL A 9 -17.97 6.43 -20.29
N PHE A 10 -17.63 7.70 -20.08
CA PHE A 10 -16.62 8.09 -19.10
C PHE A 10 -17.18 7.89 -17.68
N CYS A 11 -16.90 6.73 -17.09
CA CYS A 11 -17.25 6.45 -15.71
C CYS A 11 -16.42 7.33 -14.76
N THR A 12 -17.07 8.11 -13.90
CA THR A 12 -16.43 8.84 -12.79
C THR A 12 -17.10 8.49 -11.46
N GLY A 13 -16.35 8.57 -10.36
CA GLY A 13 -16.85 8.26 -9.01
C GLY A 13 -17.17 6.77 -8.80
N VAL A 14 -18.33 6.46 -8.22
CA VAL A 14 -18.73 5.09 -7.84
C VAL A 14 -18.83 4.15 -9.05
N SER A 15 -19.28 4.65 -10.20
CA SER A 15 -19.37 3.85 -11.43
C SER A 15 -18.00 3.32 -11.87
N ALA A 16 -16.96 4.16 -11.80
CA ALA A 16 -15.58 3.79 -12.09
C ALA A 16 -15.03 2.79 -11.07
N GLN A 17 -15.39 2.94 -9.79
CA GLN A 17 -15.01 2.00 -8.73
C GLN A 17 -15.62 0.62 -8.96
N VAL A 18 -16.92 0.54 -9.28
CA VAL A 18 -17.61 -0.73 -9.58
C VAL A 18 -17.02 -1.38 -10.83
N GLN A 19 -16.77 -0.61 -11.89
CA GLN A 19 -16.13 -1.14 -13.09
C GLN A 19 -14.71 -1.66 -12.80
N ARG A 20 -13.93 -0.93 -11.99
CA ARG A 20 -12.60 -1.38 -11.54
C ARG A 20 -12.70 -2.67 -10.73
N GLN A 21 -13.64 -2.79 -9.80
CA GLN A 21 -13.86 -4.01 -9.04
C GLN A 21 -14.22 -5.21 -9.94
N ARG A 22 -15.10 -5.02 -10.93
CA ARG A 22 -15.41 -6.05 -11.93
C ARG A 22 -14.19 -6.44 -12.74
N ALA A 23 -13.39 -5.46 -13.18
CA ALA A 23 -12.16 -5.72 -13.91
C ALA A 23 -11.13 -6.48 -13.06
N LYS A 24 -10.97 -6.14 -11.77
CA LYS A 24 -10.14 -6.91 -10.82
C LYS A 24 -10.62 -8.36 -10.70
N ALA A 25 -11.93 -8.58 -10.63
CA ALA A 25 -12.50 -9.92 -10.57
C ALA A 25 -12.23 -10.73 -11.84
N LEU A 26 -12.06 -10.06 -12.99
CA LEU A 26 -11.62 -10.66 -14.26
C LEU A 26 -10.09 -10.77 -14.40
N GLY A 27 -9.33 -10.43 -13.35
CA GLY A 27 -7.89 -10.60 -13.29
C GLY A 27 -7.05 -9.34 -13.59
N LEU A 28 -7.66 -8.17 -13.81
CA LEU A 28 -6.92 -6.91 -13.94
C LEU A 28 -6.15 -6.60 -12.65
N GLY A 29 -4.86 -6.27 -12.78
CA GLY A 29 -3.96 -6.04 -11.64
C GLY A 29 -3.22 -7.29 -11.17
N GLN A 30 -3.47 -8.46 -11.76
CA GLN A 30 -2.55 -9.58 -11.66
C GLN A 30 -1.29 -9.32 -12.51
N HIS A 31 -0.19 -9.99 -12.20
CA HIS A 31 1.09 -9.81 -12.92
C HIS A 31 0.96 -9.99 -14.44
N GLN A 32 0.27 -11.04 -14.87
CA GLN A 32 0.00 -11.33 -16.29
C GLN A 32 -0.96 -10.36 -16.99
N ASN A 33 -1.72 -9.56 -16.22
CA ASN A 33 -2.70 -8.59 -16.72
C ASN A 33 -2.59 -7.31 -15.90
N ALA A 34 -1.39 -6.74 -15.90
CA ALA A 34 -1.05 -5.56 -15.12
C ALA A 34 -1.87 -4.33 -15.55
N VAL A 35 -2.21 -3.47 -14.59
CA VAL A 35 -2.91 -2.21 -14.86
C VAL A 35 -1.96 -1.28 -15.60
N ARG A 36 -2.41 -0.76 -16.75
CA ARG A 36 -1.67 0.26 -17.50
C ARG A 36 -1.60 1.55 -16.70
N PHE A 37 -0.41 1.92 -16.24
CA PHE A 37 -0.23 3.15 -15.47
C PHE A 37 -0.57 4.36 -16.34
N GLN A 38 -1.46 5.22 -15.85
CA GLN A 38 -2.00 6.37 -16.59
C GLN A 38 -2.60 6.03 -17.97
N GLY A 39 -2.99 4.76 -18.19
CA GLY A 39 -3.56 4.30 -19.46
C GLY A 39 -2.55 4.14 -20.61
N GLN A 40 -1.25 4.27 -20.36
CA GLN A 40 -0.22 4.10 -21.37
C GLN A 40 -0.03 2.61 -21.73
N ASP A 41 0.02 2.29 -23.02
CA ASP A 41 0.27 0.93 -23.54
C ASP A 41 1.63 0.90 -24.23
N TYR A 42 2.58 0.17 -23.64
CA TYR A 42 3.96 0.09 -24.13
C TYR A 42 4.03 -0.33 -25.61
N ALA A 43 3.33 -1.40 -26.00
CA ALA A 43 3.41 -1.93 -27.35
C ALA A 43 2.82 -0.94 -28.37
N ALA A 44 1.64 -0.39 -28.06
CA ALA A 44 0.98 0.56 -28.95
C ALA A 44 1.79 1.87 -29.12
N LEU A 45 2.38 2.38 -28.04
CA LEU A 45 3.21 3.59 -28.05
C LEU A 45 4.52 3.36 -28.81
N ARG A 46 5.21 2.24 -28.53
CA ARG A 46 6.45 1.86 -29.24
C ARG A 46 6.20 1.72 -30.73
N ASP A 47 5.18 0.96 -31.13
CA ASP A 47 4.89 0.73 -32.54
C ASP A 47 4.45 2.02 -33.25
N GLY A 48 3.77 2.93 -32.53
CA GLY A 48 3.48 4.28 -32.99
C GLY A 48 4.74 5.08 -33.31
N CYS A 49 5.69 5.12 -32.37
CA CYS A 49 6.98 5.79 -32.52
C CYS A 49 7.84 5.20 -33.65
N LEU A 50 7.86 3.87 -33.79
CA LEU A 50 8.56 3.18 -34.88
C LEU A 50 7.98 3.56 -36.25
N ARG A 51 6.65 3.64 -36.37
CA ARG A 51 5.98 4.06 -37.63
C ARG A 51 6.26 5.52 -37.99
N SER A 52 6.35 6.41 -37.00
CA SER A 52 6.62 7.84 -37.23
C SER A 52 8.11 8.18 -37.34
N GLY A 53 9.02 7.23 -37.05
CA GLY A 53 10.46 7.48 -37.04
C GLY A 53 10.90 8.45 -35.94
N SER A 54 10.13 8.56 -34.85
CA SER A 54 10.38 9.50 -33.75
C SER A 54 10.64 8.75 -32.44
N LEU A 55 11.47 9.29 -31.56
CA LEU A 55 11.66 8.74 -30.22
C LEU A 55 10.53 9.15 -29.28
N PHE A 56 10.11 8.23 -28.42
CA PHE A 56 9.07 8.47 -27.43
C PHE A 56 9.47 9.57 -26.44
N ARG A 57 8.53 10.45 -26.14
CA ARG A 57 8.64 11.47 -25.10
C ARG A 57 7.45 11.30 -24.15
N ASP A 58 7.75 11.11 -22.88
CA ASP A 58 6.75 10.80 -21.88
C ASP A 58 6.10 12.08 -21.35
N GLU A 59 4.96 12.45 -21.91
CA GLU A 59 4.19 13.61 -21.47
C GLU A 59 3.67 13.46 -20.02
N ALA A 60 3.57 12.23 -19.51
CA ALA A 60 3.09 11.98 -18.17
C ALA A 60 4.20 12.05 -17.10
N PHE A 61 5.46 12.03 -17.52
CA PHE A 61 6.63 12.26 -16.67
C PHE A 61 7.73 12.98 -17.46
N PRO A 62 7.52 14.28 -17.75
CA PRO A 62 8.35 15.01 -18.70
C PRO A 62 9.78 15.22 -18.17
N PRO A 63 10.80 15.35 -19.05
CA PRO A 63 12.17 15.65 -18.66
C PRO A 63 12.30 17.12 -18.20
N SER A 64 11.77 17.43 -17.01
CA SER A 64 11.67 18.78 -16.46
C SER A 64 11.94 18.81 -14.95
N ALA A 65 12.06 20.00 -14.38
CA ALA A 65 12.32 20.18 -12.96
C ALA A 65 11.22 19.58 -12.06
N SER A 66 9.96 19.53 -12.51
CA SER A 66 8.87 18.94 -11.72
C SER A 66 9.01 17.44 -11.52
N SER A 67 9.70 16.76 -12.45
CA SER A 67 9.97 15.31 -12.35
C SER A 67 11.16 15.03 -11.43
N LEU A 68 12.04 16.00 -11.21
CA LEU A 68 13.13 15.90 -10.23
C LEU A 68 12.60 16.05 -8.81
N GLY A 69 11.78 17.06 -8.55
CA GLY A 69 11.32 17.30 -7.18
C GLY A 69 10.46 18.55 -6.99
N PHE A 70 10.28 18.90 -5.73
CA PHE A 70 9.41 19.99 -5.27
C PHE A 70 10.07 20.87 -4.20
N GLN A 71 11.13 20.43 -3.52
CA GLN A 71 11.83 21.20 -2.48
C GLN A 71 13.36 21.14 -2.68
N GLU A 72 14.02 20.11 -2.19
CA GLU A 72 15.49 19.92 -2.29
C GLU A 72 15.93 19.68 -3.73
N LEU A 73 15.10 19.03 -4.54
CA LEU A 73 15.31 18.84 -5.98
C LEU A 73 14.30 19.63 -6.83
N GLY A 74 13.59 20.58 -6.22
CA GLY A 74 12.62 21.42 -6.88
C GLY A 74 13.22 22.49 -7.79
N PRO A 75 12.36 23.24 -8.51
CA PRO A 75 12.77 24.39 -9.30
C PRO A 75 13.48 25.44 -8.44
N GLY A 76 14.66 25.88 -8.88
CA GLY A 76 15.46 26.90 -8.18
C GLY A 76 16.41 26.37 -7.11
N SER A 77 16.38 25.07 -6.80
CA SER A 77 17.37 24.44 -5.92
C SER A 77 18.77 24.52 -6.50
N SER A 78 19.76 24.78 -5.64
CA SER A 78 21.19 24.73 -6.02
C SER A 78 21.62 23.32 -6.43
N LYS A 79 20.98 22.27 -5.88
CA LYS A 79 21.29 20.87 -6.19
C LYS A 79 20.95 20.50 -7.63
N THR A 80 19.91 21.11 -8.21
CA THR A 80 19.45 20.83 -9.58
C THR A 80 19.99 21.81 -10.63
N ARG A 81 20.81 22.79 -10.22
CA ARG A 81 21.46 23.72 -11.15
C ARG A 81 22.42 22.96 -12.07
N GLY A 82 22.26 23.18 -13.38
CA GLY A 82 23.07 22.54 -14.42
C GLY A 82 22.65 21.11 -14.77
N VAL A 83 21.55 20.61 -14.20
CA VAL A 83 21.01 19.30 -14.57
C VAL A 83 20.38 19.37 -15.96
N THR A 84 20.75 18.44 -16.83
CA THR A 84 20.21 18.27 -18.18
C THR A 84 19.72 16.83 -18.37
N TRP A 85 18.68 16.64 -19.16
CA TRP A 85 18.14 15.32 -19.45
C TRP A 85 18.74 14.80 -20.75
N LYS A 86 19.36 13.63 -20.72
CA LYS A 86 20.02 13.00 -21.88
C LYS A 86 19.60 11.56 -22.01
N ARG A 87 19.50 11.06 -23.23
CA ARG A 87 19.31 9.63 -23.49
C ARG A 87 20.63 8.87 -23.39
N PRO A 88 20.63 7.57 -23.05
CA PRO A 88 21.82 6.72 -23.08
C PRO A 88 22.61 6.79 -24.40
N THR A 89 21.92 6.90 -25.54
CA THR A 89 22.54 7.06 -26.87
C THR A 89 23.34 8.35 -27.04
N GLU A 90 23.12 9.36 -26.18
CA GLU A 90 23.89 10.61 -26.14
C GLU A 90 25.05 10.56 -25.15
N LEU A 91 25.08 9.57 -24.25
CA LEU A 91 26.06 9.42 -23.18
C LEU A 91 27.18 8.44 -23.55
N CYS A 92 26.83 7.34 -24.25
CA CYS A 92 27.81 6.35 -24.69
C CYS A 92 27.48 5.82 -26.10
N ARG A 93 28.48 5.24 -26.77
CA ARG A 93 28.38 4.83 -28.18
C ARG A 93 27.52 3.58 -28.41
N ASN A 94 27.43 2.70 -27.43
CA ASN A 94 26.74 1.40 -27.54
C ASN A 94 26.00 1.11 -26.24
N PRO A 95 24.92 1.86 -25.93
CA PRO A 95 24.17 1.64 -24.71
C PRO A 95 23.52 0.26 -24.73
N LYS A 96 23.49 -0.39 -23.58
CA LYS A 96 22.89 -1.70 -23.37
C LYS A 96 21.82 -1.59 -22.30
N PHE A 97 20.75 -2.36 -22.49
CA PHE A 97 19.70 -2.41 -21.48
C PHE A 97 20.21 -3.24 -20.30
N ILE A 98 20.57 -4.50 -20.57
CA ILE A 98 21.22 -5.43 -19.65
C ILE A 98 22.45 -6.04 -20.34
N VAL A 99 23.57 -6.22 -19.63
CA VAL A 99 24.81 -6.85 -20.11
C VAL A 99 25.14 -8.08 -19.27
N ASP A 100 25.25 -9.27 -19.89
CA ASP A 100 25.64 -10.52 -19.22
C ASP A 100 24.82 -10.90 -17.97
N GLY A 101 23.55 -10.47 -17.96
CA GLY A 101 22.62 -10.66 -16.84
C GLY A 101 22.59 -9.45 -15.93
N ALA A 102 21.44 -9.15 -15.35
CA ALA A 102 21.31 -8.00 -14.46
C ALA A 102 21.78 -8.41 -13.06
N THR A 103 22.86 -7.80 -12.62
CA THR A 103 23.57 -8.14 -11.39
C THR A 103 23.52 -7.00 -10.39
N ARG A 104 23.77 -7.32 -9.12
CA ARG A 104 23.81 -6.32 -8.06
C ARG A 104 24.85 -5.22 -8.31
N THR A 105 25.95 -5.48 -9.01
CA THR A 105 26.99 -4.48 -9.31
C THR A 105 26.54 -3.40 -10.29
N ASP A 106 25.41 -3.59 -10.94
CA ASP A 106 24.78 -2.60 -11.84
C ASP A 106 24.07 -1.48 -11.05
N ILE A 107 24.11 -1.56 -9.72
CA ILE A 107 23.43 -0.68 -8.78
C ILE A 107 24.47 0.05 -7.92
N CYS A 108 24.79 1.27 -8.33
CA CYS A 108 25.57 2.24 -7.56
C CYS A 108 24.73 3.51 -7.31
N GLN A 109 24.58 3.88 -6.04
CA GLN A 109 23.81 5.06 -5.64
C GLN A 109 24.39 6.35 -6.20
N GLY A 110 23.50 7.22 -6.69
CA GLY A 110 23.85 8.59 -7.08
C GLY A 110 23.62 9.60 -5.95
N ALA A 111 23.24 10.82 -6.31
CA ALA A 111 23.08 11.94 -5.37
C ALA A 111 21.74 11.97 -4.63
N LEU A 112 20.92 10.91 -4.70
CA LEU A 112 19.61 10.81 -4.07
C LEU A 112 19.69 9.91 -2.82
N GLY A 113 18.97 10.27 -1.76
CA GLY A 113 18.90 9.51 -0.51
C GLY A 113 17.91 8.36 -0.57
N ASP A 114 17.97 7.52 -1.60
CA ASP A 114 17.09 6.39 -1.88
C ASP A 114 17.81 5.03 -1.79
N CYS A 115 18.85 4.95 -0.97
CA CYS A 115 19.60 3.73 -0.65
C CYS A 115 18.71 2.51 -0.36
N TRP A 116 17.56 2.72 0.30
CA TRP A 116 16.56 1.70 0.59
C TRP A 116 16.00 1.03 -0.66
N LEU A 117 15.77 1.81 -1.73
CA LEU A 117 15.28 1.30 -3.01
C LEU A 117 16.39 0.52 -3.71
N LEU A 118 17.61 1.06 -3.70
CA LEU A 118 18.77 0.45 -4.33
C LEU A 118 19.17 -0.87 -3.67
N ALA A 119 19.12 -0.95 -2.34
CA ALA A 119 19.29 -2.21 -1.62
C ALA A 119 18.20 -3.22 -2.01
N ALA A 120 16.96 -2.76 -2.25
CA ALA A 120 15.89 -3.63 -2.71
C ALA A 120 16.14 -4.16 -4.14
N ILE A 121 16.56 -3.29 -5.07
CA ILE A 121 16.91 -3.66 -6.44
C ILE A 121 18.12 -4.61 -6.45
N ALA A 122 19.15 -4.34 -5.64
CA ALA A 122 20.31 -5.21 -5.54
C ALA A 122 19.93 -6.62 -5.05
N SER A 123 19.06 -6.75 -4.03
CA SER A 123 18.58 -8.07 -3.61
C SER A 123 17.71 -8.74 -4.68
N LEU A 124 16.94 -7.98 -5.48
CA LEU A 124 16.11 -8.50 -6.56
C LEU A 124 16.94 -9.25 -7.61
N THR A 125 18.15 -8.79 -7.91
CA THR A 125 19.08 -9.44 -8.86
C THR A 125 19.52 -10.84 -8.45
N LEU A 126 19.38 -11.22 -7.17
CA LEU A 126 19.71 -12.56 -6.69
C LEU A 126 18.69 -13.60 -7.14
N ASN A 127 17.54 -13.17 -7.67
CA ASN A 127 16.48 -14.02 -8.17
C ASN A 127 15.98 -13.55 -9.54
N GLU A 128 16.60 -14.09 -10.59
CA GLU A 128 16.28 -13.78 -11.99
C GLU A 128 14.80 -13.91 -12.32
N ALA A 129 14.12 -14.92 -11.77
CA ALA A 129 12.71 -15.15 -12.03
C ALA A 129 11.82 -14.00 -11.54
N ILE A 130 12.15 -13.39 -10.41
CA ILE A 130 11.41 -12.24 -9.86
C ILE A 130 11.86 -10.97 -10.55
N LEU A 131 13.16 -10.83 -10.83
CA LEU A 131 13.68 -9.70 -11.59
C LEU A 131 12.94 -9.55 -12.92
N HIS A 132 12.74 -10.63 -13.66
CA HIS A 132 12.01 -10.59 -14.93
C HIS A 132 10.52 -10.33 -14.82
N ARG A 133 9.94 -10.44 -13.61
CA ARG A 133 8.58 -9.94 -13.36
C ARG A 133 8.54 -8.42 -13.32
N VAL A 134 9.59 -7.78 -12.82
CA VAL A 134 9.70 -6.31 -12.71
C VAL A 134 10.29 -5.70 -13.98
N VAL A 135 11.27 -6.37 -14.58
CA VAL A 135 12.02 -5.96 -15.77
C VAL A 135 11.73 -6.94 -16.91
N PRO A 136 10.68 -6.69 -17.72
CA PRO A 136 10.30 -7.58 -18.81
C PRO A 136 11.40 -7.79 -19.85
N HIS A 137 11.46 -8.99 -20.40
CA HIS A 137 12.36 -9.34 -21.50
C HIS A 137 12.02 -8.60 -22.81
N GLY A 138 12.96 -8.61 -23.76
CA GLY A 138 12.74 -8.10 -25.12
C GLY A 138 12.93 -6.58 -25.27
N GLN A 139 13.48 -5.94 -24.24
CA GLN A 139 13.84 -4.52 -24.27
C GLN A 139 15.30 -4.35 -24.69
N SER A 140 15.58 -3.44 -25.63
CA SER A 140 16.92 -3.23 -26.17
C SER A 140 17.09 -1.79 -26.69
N PHE A 141 18.33 -1.31 -26.67
CA PHE A 141 18.72 -0.08 -27.37
C PHE A 141 19.11 -0.32 -28.84
N GLN A 142 19.18 -1.58 -29.27
CA GLN A 142 19.50 -1.95 -30.64
C GLN A 142 18.24 -2.35 -31.40
N ASP A 143 17.62 -3.46 -30.99
CA ASP A 143 16.49 -4.05 -31.70
C ASP A 143 15.16 -3.39 -31.29
N GLY A 144 14.43 -2.84 -32.27
CA GLY A 144 13.12 -2.22 -32.03
C GLY A 144 13.17 -0.96 -31.17
N TYR A 145 14.32 -0.29 -31.10
CA TYR A 145 14.51 0.91 -30.28
C TYR A 145 13.65 2.08 -30.75
N ALA A 146 12.87 2.64 -29.83
CA ALA A 146 12.08 3.84 -30.02
C ALA A 146 12.16 4.81 -28.83
N GLY A 147 13.22 4.70 -28.00
CA GLY A 147 13.41 5.54 -26.82
C GLY A 147 12.36 5.32 -25.72
N ILE A 148 11.81 4.11 -25.62
CA ILE A 148 10.70 3.72 -24.73
C ILE A 148 10.98 2.37 -24.07
N PHE A 149 10.72 2.29 -22.78
CA PHE A 149 10.90 1.11 -21.93
C PHE A 149 9.70 0.95 -20.99
N HIS A 150 9.55 -0.23 -20.39
CA HIS A 150 8.51 -0.47 -19.41
C HIS A 150 8.95 -1.42 -18.29
N PHE A 151 8.30 -1.27 -17.14
CA PHE A 151 8.54 -2.04 -15.93
C PHE A 151 7.22 -2.36 -15.25
N GLN A 152 7.14 -3.49 -14.55
CA GLN A 152 5.97 -3.84 -13.77
C GLN A 152 6.25 -3.66 -12.28
N ILE A 153 5.48 -2.81 -11.63
CA ILE A 153 5.65 -2.46 -10.22
C ILE A 153 4.37 -2.80 -9.48
N TRP A 154 4.48 -3.60 -8.43
CA TRP A 154 3.37 -3.88 -7.53
C TRP A 154 3.06 -2.65 -6.70
N GLN A 155 1.79 -2.30 -6.59
CA GLN A 155 1.29 -1.15 -5.84
C GLN A 155 0.00 -1.52 -5.14
N PHE A 156 0.06 -1.61 -3.81
CA PHE A 156 -1.10 -1.72 -2.92
C PHE A 156 -2.10 -2.83 -3.29
N GLY A 157 -1.61 -3.96 -3.79
CA GLY A 157 -2.41 -5.13 -4.18
C GLY A 157 -2.46 -5.42 -5.68
N GLU A 158 -1.93 -4.53 -6.52
CA GLU A 158 -2.06 -4.65 -7.97
C GLU A 158 -0.72 -4.43 -8.66
N TRP A 159 -0.42 -5.23 -9.68
CA TRP A 159 0.67 -4.97 -10.60
C TRP A 159 0.28 -3.86 -11.58
N GLN A 160 1.17 -2.88 -11.73
CA GLN A 160 1.03 -1.79 -12.70
C GLN A 160 2.16 -1.84 -13.72
N ASP A 161 1.81 -1.78 -15.00
CA ASP A 161 2.77 -1.65 -16.11
C ASP A 161 3.06 -0.16 -16.34
N VAL A 162 4.32 0.23 -16.14
CA VAL A 162 4.78 1.62 -16.11
C VAL A 162 5.72 1.84 -17.28
N VAL A 163 5.24 2.64 -18.24
CA VAL A 163 6.00 3.05 -19.42
C VAL A 163 6.84 4.29 -19.08
N VAL A 164 8.09 4.34 -19.54
CA VAL A 164 8.96 5.51 -19.44
C VAL A 164 9.72 5.72 -20.75
N ASP A 165 10.03 6.98 -21.08
CA ASP A 165 11.09 7.26 -22.04
C ASP A 165 12.48 7.09 -21.39
N ASP A 166 13.54 7.09 -22.20
CA ASP A 166 14.92 6.90 -21.72
C ASP A 166 15.69 8.21 -21.44
N TYR A 167 15.03 9.36 -21.29
CA TYR A 167 15.70 10.55 -20.79
C TYR A 167 16.10 10.37 -19.32
N LEU A 168 17.39 10.51 -19.01
CA LEU A 168 17.91 10.41 -17.65
C LEU A 168 18.50 11.75 -17.18
N PRO A 169 18.32 12.13 -15.90
CA PRO A 169 18.95 13.32 -15.33
C PRO A 169 20.48 13.17 -15.29
N THR A 170 21.18 14.15 -15.85
CA THR A 170 22.64 14.18 -15.90
C THR A 170 23.20 15.52 -15.45
N LYS A 171 24.38 15.49 -14.88
CA LYS A 171 25.17 16.67 -14.55
C LYS A 171 26.60 16.43 -14.99
N ASP A 172 27.18 17.40 -15.70
CA ASP A 172 28.55 17.31 -16.24
C ASP A 172 28.79 16.03 -17.09
N GLY A 173 27.76 15.58 -17.81
CA GLY A 173 27.81 14.40 -18.67
C GLY A 173 27.73 13.05 -17.95
N LYS A 174 27.53 13.04 -16.62
CA LYS A 174 27.35 11.82 -15.81
C LYS A 174 25.91 11.72 -15.30
N LEU A 175 25.44 10.49 -15.10
CA LEU A 175 24.14 10.24 -14.46
C LEU A 175 24.13 10.82 -13.04
N LEU A 176 23.02 11.46 -12.66
CA LEU A 176 22.88 12.08 -11.35
C LEU A 176 22.45 11.08 -10.27
N PHE A 177 21.67 10.06 -10.65
CA PHE A 177 21.08 9.06 -9.75
C PHE A 177 21.70 7.68 -10.00
N VAL A 178 20.96 6.58 -9.82
CA VAL A 178 21.53 5.24 -9.96
C VAL A 178 22.18 5.02 -11.32
N HIS A 179 23.29 4.29 -11.31
CA HIS A 179 24.02 3.90 -12.50
C HIS A 179 24.77 2.58 -12.27
N SER A 180 25.12 1.91 -13.36
CA SER A 180 25.97 0.72 -13.34
C SER A 180 27.45 1.10 -13.30
N ALA A 181 28.26 0.31 -12.59
CA ALA A 181 29.73 0.46 -12.58
C ALA A 181 30.36 0.25 -13.97
N GLU A 182 29.73 -0.54 -14.84
CA GLU A 182 30.18 -0.79 -16.23
C GLU A 182 30.00 0.45 -17.13
N GLY A 183 29.08 1.36 -16.76
CA GLY A 183 28.86 2.64 -17.45
C GLY A 183 28.15 2.56 -18.82
N THR A 184 27.92 1.36 -19.37
CA THR A 184 27.17 1.16 -20.63
C THR A 184 25.81 0.50 -20.45
N GLU A 185 25.44 0.16 -19.22
CA GLU A 185 24.21 -0.53 -18.85
C GLU A 185 23.22 0.39 -18.12
N PHE A 186 21.94 0.35 -18.47
CA PHE A 186 20.96 1.37 -18.07
C PHE A 186 19.63 0.85 -17.50
N TRP A 187 19.41 -0.47 -17.37
CA TRP A 187 18.14 -0.99 -16.85
C TRP A 187 17.81 -0.47 -15.45
N SER A 188 18.82 -0.36 -14.57
CA SER A 188 18.66 0.09 -13.18
C SER A 188 18.25 1.57 -13.11
N ALA A 189 18.90 2.42 -13.90
CA ALA A 189 18.56 3.84 -14.04
C ALA A 189 17.13 4.06 -14.55
N LEU A 190 16.70 3.25 -15.51
CA LEU A 190 15.35 3.31 -16.05
C LEU A 190 14.30 2.74 -15.09
N LEU A 191 14.63 1.72 -14.30
CA LEU A 191 13.76 1.18 -13.25
C LEU A 191 13.54 2.21 -12.13
N GLU A 192 14.60 2.85 -11.64
CA GLU A 192 14.50 3.93 -10.66
C GLU A 192 13.64 5.08 -11.19
N LYS A 193 13.80 5.45 -12.48
CA LYS A 193 12.93 6.43 -13.13
C LYS A 193 11.45 6.02 -13.15
N ALA A 194 11.15 4.77 -13.52
CA ALA A 194 9.78 4.26 -13.52
C ALA A 194 9.18 4.30 -12.10
N TYR A 195 9.98 3.97 -11.09
CA TYR A 195 9.58 4.04 -9.69
C TYR A 195 9.37 5.49 -9.22
N ALA A 196 10.22 6.43 -9.64
CA ALA A 196 10.05 7.86 -9.41
C ALA A 196 8.75 8.38 -10.04
N LYS A 197 8.44 7.94 -11.25
CA LYS A 197 7.19 8.28 -11.95
C LYS A 197 5.94 7.83 -11.19
N VAL A 198 5.92 6.58 -10.69
CA VAL A 198 4.80 6.07 -9.87
C VAL A 198 4.59 6.91 -8.60
N ASN A 199 5.69 7.35 -7.99
CA ASN A 199 5.69 8.17 -6.79
C ASN A 199 5.59 9.69 -7.05
N GLY A 200 5.59 10.10 -8.33
CA GLY A 200 5.35 11.46 -8.80
C GLY A 200 6.60 12.28 -9.16
N CYS A 201 7.75 12.03 -8.52
CA CYS A 201 9.05 12.66 -8.83
C CYS A 201 10.19 11.89 -8.13
N TYR A 202 11.45 12.17 -8.52
CA TYR A 202 12.63 11.57 -7.88
C TYR A 202 12.74 11.92 -6.38
N GLU A 203 12.49 13.17 -6.00
CA GLU A 203 12.56 13.62 -4.60
C GLU A 203 11.62 12.85 -3.66
N ALA A 204 10.49 12.36 -4.18
CA ALA A 204 9.55 11.54 -3.40
C ALA A 204 10.14 10.18 -2.97
N LEU A 205 11.24 9.75 -3.57
CA LEU A 205 11.96 8.53 -3.21
C LEU A 205 12.95 8.72 -2.05
N SER A 206 13.29 9.97 -1.72
CA SER A 206 14.24 10.27 -0.63
C SER A 206 13.70 9.77 0.72
N GLY A 207 14.44 8.91 1.41
CA GLY A 207 14.06 8.32 2.70
C GLY A 207 12.93 7.29 2.59
N GLY A 208 13.21 6.06 3.05
CA GLY A 208 12.30 4.93 3.02
C GLY A 208 12.88 3.71 3.72
N SER A 209 12.09 2.64 3.79
CA SER A 209 12.54 1.31 4.25
C SER A 209 12.69 0.36 3.06
N THR A 210 13.70 -0.51 3.10
CA THR A 210 13.96 -1.51 2.06
C THR A 210 12.76 -2.42 1.83
N SER A 211 11.99 -2.68 2.90
CA SER A 211 10.70 -3.38 2.87
C SER A 211 9.73 -2.83 1.83
N GLU A 212 9.70 -1.50 1.65
CA GLU A 212 8.83 -0.86 0.66
C GLU A 212 9.19 -1.29 -0.77
N GLY A 213 10.49 -1.31 -1.07
CA GLY A 213 10.99 -1.72 -2.38
C GLY A 213 10.77 -3.21 -2.61
N PHE A 214 11.01 -4.04 -1.58
CA PHE A 214 10.74 -5.48 -1.68
C PHE A 214 9.28 -5.78 -2.00
N GLU A 215 8.34 -5.14 -1.31
CA GLU A 215 6.91 -5.32 -1.56
C GLU A 215 6.53 -4.88 -2.97
N ASP A 216 7.05 -3.74 -3.43
CA ASP A 216 6.70 -3.18 -4.74
C ASP A 216 7.35 -3.96 -5.90
N PHE A 217 8.43 -4.70 -5.65
CA PHE A 217 9.06 -5.56 -6.66
C PHE A 217 8.58 -7.02 -6.62
N THR A 218 7.89 -7.45 -5.56
CA THR A 218 7.52 -8.86 -5.40
C THR A 218 6.02 -9.10 -5.22
N GLY A 219 5.27 -8.11 -4.74
CA GLY A 219 3.94 -8.30 -4.16
C GLY A 219 3.95 -9.16 -2.90
N GLY A 220 5.13 -9.41 -2.33
CA GLY A 220 5.36 -10.19 -1.12
C GLY A 220 4.98 -9.44 0.15
N VAL A 221 5.32 -10.05 1.27
CA VAL A 221 5.06 -9.49 2.60
C VAL A 221 6.32 -9.48 3.41
N THR A 222 6.59 -8.36 4.06
CA THR A 222 7.84 -8.17 4.78
C THR A 222 7.64 -8.34 6.28
N GLU A 223 8.57 -9.05 6.90
CA GLU A 223 8.71 -9.15 8.35
C GLU A 223 10.05 -8.55 8.75
N TRP A 224 10.12 -7.97 9.94
CA TRP A 224 11.37 -7.41 10.44
C TRP A 224 11.72 -8.00 11.80
N TYR A 225 13.03 -8.06 12.09
CA TYR A 225 13.59 -8.58 13.33
C TYR A 225 14.49 -7.52 13.96
N ASP A 226 14.29 -7.26 15.26
CA ASP A 226 15.22 -6.47 16.07
C ASP A 226 16.45 -7.32 16.41
N LEU A 227 17.60 -6.97 15.83
CA LEU A 227 18.85 -7.71 16.02
C LEU A 227 19.46 -7.55 17.41
N ARG A 228 18.96 -6.59 18.21
CA ARG A 228 19.32 -6.46 19.63
C ARG A 228 18.61 -7.50 20.50
N LYS A 229 17.52 -8.09 19.99
CA LYS A 229 16.73 -9.14 20.65
C LYS A 229 16.37 -10.23 19.62
N PRO A 230 17.36 -10.86 18.98
CA PRO A 230 17.10 -11.81 17.91
C PRO A 230 16.52 -13.11 18.50
N PRO A 231 15.63 -13.80 17.76
CA PRO A 231 15.24 -15.15 18.14
C PRO A 231 16.45 -16.11 18.07
N PRO A 232 16.54 -17.15 18.92
CA PRO A 232 17.71 -18.04 18.98
C PRO A 232 18.05 -18.73 17.65
N ASP A 233 17.04 -18.93 16.80
CA ASP A 233 17.11 -19.61 15.51
C ASP A 233 17.24 -18.65 14.31
N LEU A 234 17.47 -17.35 14.54
CA LEU A 234 17.50 -16.33 13.48
C LEU A 234 18.44 -16.68 12.31
N TYR A 235 19.61 -17.25 12.58
CA TYR A 235 20.54 -17.65 11.53
C TYR A 235 19.96 -18.72 10.60
N GLN A 236 19.20 -19.67 11.15
CA GLN A 236 18.51 -20.70 10.37
C GLN A 236 17.34 -20.11 9.57
N ILE A 237 16.65 -19.12 10.13
CA ILE A 237 15.62 -18.35 9.41
C ILE A 237 16.23 -17.67 8.19
N ILE A 238 17.38 -17.01 8.33
CA ILE A 238 18.10 -16.33 7.23
C ILE A 238 18.51 -17.34 6.14
N LEU A 239 19.12 -18.46 6.52
CA LEU A 239 19.53 -19.50 5.56
C LEU A 239 18.33 -20.01 4.75
N LYS A 240 17.24 -20.38 5.43
CA LYS A 240 16.01 -20.84 4.78
C LYS A 240 15.40 -19.76 3.89
N ALA A 241 15.43 -18.50 4.30
CA ALA A 241 14.89 -17.39 3.52
C ALA A 241 15.68 -17.20 2.21
N LEU A 242 17.01 -17.21 2.27
CA LEU A 242 17.87 -17.12 1.08
C LEU A 242 17.69 -18.33 0.15
N GLU A 243 17.61 -19.54 0.69
CA GLU A 243 17.33 -20.77 -0.11
C GLU A 243 15.95 -20.73 -0.80
N ARG A 244 14.98 -20.02 -0.21
CA ARG A 244 13.64 -19.81 -0.77
C ARG A 244 13.59 -18.64 -1.76
N GLY A 245 14.70 -17.92 -1.94
CA GLY A 245 14.77 -16.74 -2.77
C GLY A 245 14.06 -15.52 -2.18
N SER A 246 13.75 -15.51 -0.88
CA SER A 246 13.27 -14.32 -0.17
C SER A 246 14.29 -13.19 -0.32
N LEU A 247 13.81 -11.95 -0.33
CA LEU A 247 14.67 -10.78 -0.39
C LEU A 247 14.98 -10.33 1.03
N LEU A 248 16.26 -10.11 1.33
CA LEU A 248 16.70 -9.72 2.66
C LEU A 248 17.44 -8.39 2.60
N GLY A 249 17.16 -7.53 3.57
CA GLY A 249 17.83 -6.26 3.78
C GLY A 249 18.13 -6.04 5.26
N CYS A 250 19.14 -5.25 5.57
CA CYS A 250 19.47 -4.88 6.94
C CYS A 250 19.89 -3.41 7.03
N SER A 251 19.83 -2.85 8.24
CA SER A 251 20.21 -1.47 8.48
C SER A 251 20.71 -1.26 9.90
N ILE A 252 21.35 -0.12 10.10
CA ILE A 252 21.86 0.36 11.38
C ILE A 252 21.08 1.60 11.77
N ASP A 253 20.36 1.56 12.90
CA ASP A 253 19.57 2.68 13.40
C ASP A 253 20.48 3.88 13.72
N ILE A 254 19.99 5.07 13.43
CA ILE A 254 20.63 6.32 13.82
C ILE A 254 20.19 6.73 15.23
N THR A 255 21.10 7.30 16.00
CA THR A 255 20.81 7.89 17.32
C THR A 255 20.36 9.33 17.22
N SER A 256 20.78 10.05 16.18
CA SER A 256 20.38 11.41 15.87
C SER A 256 20.31 11.64 14.36
N ALA A 257 19.64 12.70 13.92
CA ALA A 257 19.60 13.06 12.50
C ALA A 257 20.99 13.38 11.91
N PHE A 258 21.96 13.78 12.75
CA PHE A 258 23.34 14.01 12.32
C PHE A 258 24.10 12.72 12.00
N ASP A 259 23.60 11.57 12.46
CA ASP A 259 24.20 10.26 12.18
C ASP A 259 23.72 9.67 10.84
N MET A 260 22.85 10.36 10.09
CA MET A 260 22.35 9.90 8.80
C MET A 260 23.50 9.79 7.80
N GLU A 261 23.67 8.59 7.24
CA GLU A 261 24.77 8.21 6.34
C GLU A 261 26.17 8.41 6.96
N ALA A 262 26.28 8.44 8.30
CA ALA A 262 27.55 8.56 8.99
C ALA A 262 28.35 7.24 8.91
N VAL A 263 29.59 7.32 8.43
CA VAL A 263 30.50 6.18 8.33
C VAL A 263 31.18 5.91 9.68
N THR A 264 31.04 4.69 10.19
CA THR A 264 31.69 4.23 11.42
C THR A 264 33.18 3.97 11.22
N PHE A 265 33.93 3.80 12.32
CA PHE A 265 35.36 3.45 12.24
C PHE A 265 35.64 2.11 11.53
N LYS A 266 34.65 1.20 11.48
CA LYS A 266 34.72 -0.07 10.73
C LYS A 266 34.17 0.03 9.31
N LYS A 267 33.98 1.25 8.81
CA LYS A 267 33.41 1.58 7.50
C LYS A 267 31.99 1.08 7.23
N LEU A 268 31.20 0.79 8.26
CA LEU A 268 29.75 0.61 8.11
C LEU A 268 29.03 1.96 8.15
N VAL A 269 27.96 2.13 7.39
CA VAL A 269 27.20 3.37 7.24
C VAL A 269 25.92 3.29 8.07
N LYS A 270 25.67 4.28 8.92
CA LYS A 270 24.44 4.36 9.73
C LYS A 270 23.29 5.00 8.96
N GLY A 271 22.04 4.63 9.30
CA GLY A 271 20.86 5.17 8.62
C GLY A 271 20.77 4.79 7.14
N HIS A 272 21.46 3.71 6.76
CA HIS A 272 21.65 3.26 5.40
C HIS A 272 21.19 1.81 5.24
N ALA A 273 20.65 1.49 4.06
CA ALA A 273 20.16 0.17 3.75
C ALA A 273 21.26 -0.68 3.11
N TYR A 274 21.41 -1.91 3.61
CA TYR A 274 22.27 -2.94 3.04
C TYR A 274 21.42 -4.11 2.55
N SER A 275 21.87 -4.79 1.51
CA SER A 275 21.30 -6.06 1.05
C SER A 275 22.00 -7.22 1.76
N VAL A 276 21.28 -8.25 2.21
CA VAL A 276 21.90 -9.51 2.62
C VAL A 276 21.89 -10.44 1.42
N THR A 277 23.08 -10.75 0.88
CA THR A 277 23.25 -11.45 -0.39
C THR A 277 23.70 -12.91 -0.24
N GLY A 278 23.93 -13.36 0.98
CA GLY A 278 24.33 -14.74 1.25
C GLY A 278 24.50 -15.04 2.74
N ALA A 279 24.44 -16.32 3.08
CA ALA A 279 24.81 -16.83 4.39
C ALA A 279 25.41 -18.23 4.21
N LYS A 280 26.49 -18.53 4.94
CA LYS A 280 27.18 -19.81 4.83
C LYS A 280 27.78 -20.23 6.16
N GLN A 281 27.50 -21.46 6.56
CA GLN A 281 28.18 -22.08 7.69
C GLN A 281 29.47 -22.75 7.22
N ILE A 282 30.58 -22.44 7.87
CA ILE A 282 31.91 -22.97 7.54
C ILE A 282 32.56 -23.61 8.76
N SER A 283 33.50 -24.54 8.53
CA SER A 283 34.39 -25.02 9.59
C SER A 283 35.61 -24.10 9.68
N TYR A 284 35.82 -23.50 10.84
CA TYR A 284 36.95 -22.63 11.11
C TYR A 284 37.63 -23.08 12.40
N ARG A 285 38.89 -23.52 12.30
CA ARG A 285 39.70 -24.02 13.44
C ARG A 285 38.98 -25.09 14.27
N GLY A 286 38.27 -26.00 13.61
CA GLY A 286 37.54 -27.11 14.25
C GLY A 286 36.18 -26.72 14.86
N GLN A 287 35.75 -25.46 14.71
CA GLN A 287 34.45 -24.98 15.17
C GLN A 287 33.56 -24.58 13.98
N SER A 288 32.24 -24.73 14.16
CA SER A 288 31.26 -24.27 13.18
C SER A 288 31.04 -22.77 13.32
N LEU A 289 31.26 -22.02 12.25
CA LEU A 289 31.11 -20.56 12.21
C LEU A 289 30.07 -20.17 11.15
N GLY A 290 29.09 -19.36 11.55
CA GLY A 290 28.15 -18.74 10.62
C GLY A 290 28.70 -17.44 10.05
N LEU A 291 28.82 -17.37 8.72
CA LEU A 291 29.16 -16.16 7.99
C LEU A 291 27.92 -15.64 7.26
N ILE A 292 27.82 -14.32 7.16
CA ILE A 292 26.78 -13.61 6.43
C ILE A 292 27.43 -12.62 5.47
N ARG A 293 26.90 -12.53 4.25
CA ARG A 293 27.38 -11.68 3.17
C ARG A 293 26.39 -10.55 2.97
N MET A 294 26.89 -9.32 2.93
CA MET A 294 26.10 -8.12 2.76
C MET A 294 26.67 -7.31 1.61
N ARG A 295 25.83 -6.46 1.02
CA ARG A 295 26.24 -5.51 0.00
C ARG A 295 25.78 -4.10 0.35
N ASN A 296 26.72 -3.15 0.27
CA ASN A 296 26.47 -1.73 0.27
C ASN A 296 25.99 -1.28 -1.12
N PRO A 297 24.78 -0.70 -1.27
CA PRO A 297 24.28 -0.22 -2.56
C PRO A 297 25.05 0.98 -3.14
N TRP A 298 26.00 1.58 -2.41
CA TRP A 298 26.95 2.54 -2.97
C TRP A 298 27.90 1.87 -3.99
N GLY A 299 28.09 0.56 -3.91
CA GLY A 299 29.07 -0.16 -4.72
C GLY A 299 30.51 0.06 -4.27
N GLU A 300 30.70 0.67 -3.09
CA GLU A 300 31.98 0.96 -2.45
C GLU A 300 31.78 1.07 -0.93
N VAL A 301 32.87 1.25 -0.18
CA VAL A 301 32.90 1.40 1.28
C VAL A 301 32.47 0.11 1.98
N GLU A 302 33.47 -0.74 2.20
CA GLU A 302 33.30 -2.08 2.77
C GLU A 302 33.80 -2.22 4.21
N TRP A 303 33.24 -3.21 4.90
CA TRP A 303 33.64 -3.63 6.25
C TRP A 303 35.14 -3.89 6.37
N THR A 304 35.78 -3.34 7.40
CA THR A 304 37.23 -3.51 7.65
C THR A 304 37.57 -4.47 8.79
N GLY A 305 36.57 -5.13 9.37
CA GLY A 305 36.79 -6.09 10.47
C GLY A 305 37.13 -7.50 9.97
N ALA A 306 36.94 -8.48 10.87
CA ALA A 306 37.13 -9.90 10.56
C ALA A 306 36.25 -10.35 9.40
N TRP A 307 36.81 -11.17 8.51
CA TRP A 307 36.18 -11.69 7.28
C TRP A 307 35.97 -10.69 6.14
N SER A 308 36.48 -9.46 6.27
CA SER A 308 36.64 -8.54 5.14
C SER A 308 37.51 -9.12 4.02
N ASP A 309 37.48 -8.52 2.84
CA ASP A 309 38.23 -8.93 1.64
C ASP A 309 39.74 -9.05 1.85
N ASN A 310 40.28 -8.30 2.80
CA ASN A 310 41.70 -8.29 3.13
C ASN A 310 42.02 -8.98 4.48
N SER A 311 41.02 -9.59 5.11
CA SER A 311 41.13 -10.24 6.42
C SER A 311 42.06 -11.47 6.39
N SER A 312 42.89 -11.59 7.43
CA SER A 312 43.83 -12.71 7.61
C SER A 312 43.13 -14.04 7.94
N GLU A 313 41.90 -13.97 8.42
CA GLU A 313 41.07 -15.08 8.87
C GLU A 313 40.79 -16.06 7.72
N TRP A 314 40.71 -15.56 6.48
CA TRP A 314 40.61 -16.36 5.27
C TRP A 314 41.79 -17.32 5.06
N ASN A 315 42.96 -17.07 5.66
CA ASN A 315 44.12 -17.95 5.52
C ASN A 315 43.96 -19.30 6.22
N ALA A 316 43.04 -19.40 7.18
CA ALA A 316 42.73 -20.64 7.90
C ALA A 316 41.47 -21.35 7.37
N VAL A 317 40.90 -20.87 6.26
CA VAL A 317 39.82 -21.54 5.53
C VAL A 317 40.40 -22.42 4.43
N GLU A 318 39.78 -23.56 4.18
CA GLU A 318 40.15 -24.46 3.09
C GLU A 318 40.23 -23.71 1.74
N PRO A 319 41.30 -23.89 0.93
CA PRO A 319 41.53 -23.11 -0.29
C PRO A 319 40.35 -23.13 -1.28
N ALA A 320 39.69 -24.27 -1.47
CA ALA A 320 38.55 -24.40 -2.38
C ALA A 320 37.35 -23.55 -1.91
N LEU A 321 37.02 -23.64 -0.62
CA LEU A 321 35.93 -22.86 -0.02
C LEU A 321 36.28 -21.36 0.01
N ARG A 322 37.55 -21.03 0.25
CA ARG A 322 38.04 -19.65 0.17
C ARG A 322 37.85 -19.07 -1.23
N GLN A 323 38.25 -19.79 -2.28
CA GLN A 323 38.05 -19.33 -3.66
C GLN A 323 36.58 -19.14 -4.02
N GLN A 324 35.68 -19.94 -3.43
CA GLN A 324 34.25 -19.81 -3.66
C GLN A 324 33.63 -18.59 -2.96
N LEU A 325 34.04 -18.30 -1.72
CA LEU A 325 33.40 -17.28 -0.90
C LEU A 325 34.08 -15.91 -1.00
N MET A 326 35.40 -15.90 -1.17
CA MET A 326 36.22 -14.69 -1.12
C MET A 326 36.40 -14.12 -2.53
N VAL A 327 35.66 -13.05 -2.82
CA VAL A 327 35.97 -12.13 -3.92
C VAL A 327 36.84 -11.02 -3.32
N ARG A 328 37.83 -10.52 -4.06
CA ARG A 328 38.65 -9.36 -3.64
C ARG A 328 38.39 -8.23 -4.60
N MET A 329 37.39 -7.42 -4.31
CA MET A 329 36.95 -6.36 -5.20
C MET A 329 36.26 -5.29 -4.37
N GLU A 330 36.57 -4.00 -4.60
CA GLU A 330 35.79 -2.92 -4.00
C GLU A 330 34.50 -2.77 -4.81
N ASP A 331 33.49 -3.57 -4.47
CA ASP A 331 32.17 -3.61 -5.11
C ASP A 331 31.02 -3.39 -4.11
N GLY A 332 31.38 -3.09 -2.85
CA GLY A 332 30.49 -2.89 -1.72
C GLY A 332 30.05 -4.19 -1.06
N GLU A 333 30.40 -5.37 -1.58
CA GLU A 333 30.07 -6.67 -1.01
C GLU A 333 31.15 -7.17 -0.06
N PHE A 334 30.74 -7.65 1.12
CA PHE A 334 31.68 -8.18 2.11
C PHE A 334 31.05 -9.27 2.95
N TRP A 335 31.90 -10.13 3.53
CA TRP A 335 31.51 -11.09 4.55
C TRP A 335 31.80 -10.57 5.96
N MET A 336 30.98 -11.00 6.91
CA MET A 336 31.25 -10.84 8.34
C MET A 336 30.76 -12.05 9.12
N SER A 337 31.22 -12.20 10.36
CA SER A 337 30.69 -13.22 11.25
C SER A 337 29.25 -12.88 11.64
N PHE A 338 28.37 -13.88 11.79
CA PHE A 338 27.00 -13.63 12.25
C PHE A 338 26.95 -12.97 13.63
N ARG A 339 27.97 -13.21 14.47
CA ARG A 339 28.10 -12.54 15.77
C ARG A 339 28.38 -11.04 15.63
N ASP A 340 29.23 -10.64 14.69
CA ASP A 340 29.48 -9.23 14.41
C ASP A 340 28.25 -8.58 13.78
N PHE A 341 27.54 -9.30 12.90
CA PHE A 341 26.28 -8.83 12.33
C PHE A 341 25.26 -8.44 13.42
N LEU A 342 25.03 -9.31 14.41
CA LEU A 342 24.13 -9.01 15.54
C LEU A 342 24.61 -7.85 16.42
N ARG A 343 25.91 -7.55 16.43
CA ARG A 343 26.50 -6.50 17.25
C ARG A 343 26.43 -5.13 16.56
N GLU A 344 26.65 -5.11 15.25
CA GLU A 344 26.80 -3.87 14.48
C GLU A 344 25.48 -3.41 13.84
N PHE A 345 24.60 -4.35 13.45
CA PHE A 345 23.31 -4.04 12.83
C PHE A 345 22.16 -4.07 13.85
N THR A 346 21.12 -3.28 13.60
CA THR A 346 19.96 -3.15 14.49
C THR A 346 18.71 -3.82 13.94
N ARG A 347 18.54 -3.84 12.61
CA ARG A 347 17.33 -4.34 11.96
C ARG A 347 17.67 -5.26 10.80
N LEU A 348 16.91 -6.34 10.70
CA LEU A 348 16.85 -7.22 9.53
C LEU A 348 15.41 -7.24 9.01
N GLU A 349 15.24 -7.09 7.71
CA GLU A 349 13.97 -7.13 6.99
C GLU A 349 14.00 -8.32 6.01
N ILE A 350 12.98 -9.17 6.06
CA ILE A 350 12.85 -10.36 5.20
C ILE A 350 11.52 -10.27 4.45
N CYS A 351 11.58 -10.14 3.14
CA CYS A 351 10.40 -10.19 2.28
C CYS A 351 10.12 -11.61 1.84
N ASN A 352 9.04 -12.17 2.37
CA ASN A 352 8.54 -13.48 2.00
C ASN A 352 7.67 -13.37 0.74
N LEU A 353 7.97 -14.23 -0.21
CA LEU A 353 7.36 -14.22 -1.53
C LEU A 353 6.00 -14.90 -1.53
N THR A 354 5.06 -14.35 -2.29
CA THR A 354 3.77 -15.00 -2.55
C THR A 354 3.95 -16.22 -3.45
N PRO A 355 3.00 -17.18 -3.43
CA PRO A 355 3.02 -18.33 -4.35
C PRO A 355 3.13 -17.92 -5.83
N ASP A 356 2.61 -16.75 -6.20
CA ASP A 356 2.67 -16.23 -7.57
C ASP A 356 4.08 -15.80 -7.97
N ALA A 357 4.95 -15.47 -7.02
CA ALA A 357 6.37 -15.15 -7.25
C ALA A 357 7.26 -16.39 -7.28
N LEU A 358 6.77 -17.54 -6.81
CA LEU A 358 7.51 -18.80 -6.76
C LEU A 358 6.88 -19.84 -7.70
N GLN A 359 7.44 -20.03 -8.90
CA GLN A 359 7.00 -21.09 -9.82
C GLN A 359 7.31 -22.52 -9.30
N SER A 360 7.99 -22.65 -8.15
CA SER A 360 8.42 -23.92 -7.57
C SER A 360 7.32 -24.61 -6.75
N ARG A 361 7.00 -25.87 -7.09
CA ARG A 361 6.08 -26.74 -6.33
C ARG A 361 6.61 -27.19 -4.96
N LYS A 362 7.84 -26.81 -4.58
CA LYS A 362 8.52 -27.29 -3.35
C LYS A 362 8.08 -26.59 -2.06
N PHE A 363 7.33 -25.49 -2.11
CA PHE A 363 7.02 -24.69 -0.93
C PHE A 363 5.53 -24.63 -0.61
N ARG A 364 5.21 -24.62 0.70
CA ARG A 364 3.85 -24.38 1.18
C ARG A 364 3.39 -23.00 0.73
N LYS A 365 2.21 -22.95 0.13
CA LYS A 365 1.63 -21.73 -0.43
C LYS A 365 0.90 -20.97 0.68
N TRP A 366 1.25 -19.70 0.89
CA TRP A 366 0.45 -18.80 1.70
C TRP A 366 -0.90 -18.55 1.03
N ASN A 367 -1.98 -18.67 1.80
CA ASN A 367 -3.29 -18.19 1.38
C ASN A 367 -3.35 -16.68 1.63
N THR A 368 -3.54 -15.89 0.56
CA THR A 368 -3.59 -14.43 0.66
C THR A 368 -5.01 -13.91 0.50
N ARG A 369 -5.42 -13.02 1.42
CA ARG A 369 -6.63 -12.20 1.31
C ARG A 369 -6.26 -10.74 1.41
N LEU A 370 -6.91 -9.91 0.59
CA LEU A 370 -6.64 -8.48 0.51
C LEU A 370 -7.95 -7.71 0.67
N PHE A 371 -7.95 -6.72 1.56
CA PHE A 371 -9.09 -5.87 1.85
C PHE A 371 -8.70 -4.41 1.65
N ASP A 372 -9.39 -3.74 0.74
CA ASP A 372 -9.28 -2.29 0.55
C ASP A 372 -10.11 -1.55 1.60
N GLY A 373 -9.58 -0.46 2.15
CA GLY A 373 -10.29 0.38 3.12
C GLY A 373 -9.82 1.83 3.10
N SER A 374 -10.57 2.69 3.81
CA SER A 374 -10.28 4.12 3.89
C SER A 374 -10.67 4.72 5.24
N TRP A 375 -9.79 5.56 5.78
CA TRP A 375 -10.09 6.48 6.88
C TRP A 375 -10.48 7.84 6.30
N ARG A 376 -11.67 8.31 6.67
CA ARG A 376 -12.25 9.59 6.26
C ARG A 376 -12.69 10.38 7.48
N ARG A 377 -12.31 11.66 7.54
CA ARG A 377 -12.61 12.52 8.68
C ARG A 377 -14.13 12.62 8.89
N GLY A 378 -14.56 12.54 10.15
CA GLY A 378 -15.97 12.60 10.53
C GLY A 378 -16.81 11.35 10.20
N SER A 379 -16.21 10.30 9.63
CA SER A 379 -16.91 9.05 9.33
C SER A 379 -16.14 7.82 9.81
N THR A 380 -15.03 7.46 9.15
CA THR A 380 -14.30 6.21 9.42
C THR A 380 -12.92 6.41 10.07
N ALA A 381 -12.46 7.66 10.23
CA ALA A 381 -11.17 7.98 10.86
C ALA A 381 -11.28 8.00 12.41
N GLY A 382 -11.43 6.82 13.00
CA GLY A 382 -11.74 6.66 14.43
C GLY A 382 -10.57 6.78 15.40
N GLY A 383 -9.33 6.70 14.91
CA GLY A 383 -8.12 6.63 15.76
C GLY A 383 -7.99 5.29 16.47
N CYS A 384 -6.96 5.11 17.30
CA CYS A 384 -6.66 3.84 17.97
C CYS A 384 -7.52 3.63 19.24
N ARG A 385 -7.31 2.49 19.92
CA ARG A 385 -8.09 2.07 21.10
C ARG A 385 -8.04 3.06 22.27
N ASN A 386 -7.05 3.96 22.29
CA ASN A 386 -6.95 5.06 23.26
C ASN A 386 -8.06 6.11 23.11
N TYR A 387 -8.77 6.10 21.98
CA TYR A 387 -9.88 7.00 21.66
C TYR A 387 -11.22 6.22 21.61
N PRO A 388 -11.74 5.70 22.74
CA PRO A 388 -12.89 4.80 22.76
C PRO A 388 -14.19 5.43 22.25
N ALA A 389 -14.29 6.76 22.22
CA ALA A 389 -15.45 7.46 21.67
C ALA A 389 -15.60 7.23 20.16
N THR A 390 -14.48 7.07 19.46
CA THR A 390 -14.41 7.04 17.99
C THR A 390 -13.79 5.75 17.44
N PHE A 391 -13.03 4.98 18.22
CA PHE A 391 -12.34 3.77 17.75
C PHE A 391 -13.26 2.79 17.00
N TRP A 392 -14.50 2.62 17.48
CA TRP A 392 -15.45 1.68 16.90
C TRP A 392 -15.84 2.02 15.46
N ILE A 393 -15.79 3.30 15.05
CA ILE A 393 -16.19 3.75 13.70
C ILE A 393 -15.18 3.39 12.60
N ASN A 394 -13.97 2.93 12.98
CA ASN A 394 -13.00 2.44 12.00
C ASN A 394 -13.59 1.26 11.19
N PRO A 395 -13.11 1.02 9.96
CA PRO A 395 -13.48 -0.18 9.21
C PRO A 395 -13.14 -1.45 10.00
N GLN A 396 -13.97 -2.49 9.88
CA GLN A 396 -13.82 -3.74 10.63
C GLN A 396 -13.84 -4.92 9.65
N PHE A 397 -12.91 -5.87 9.82
CA PHE A 397 -12.75 -7.02 8.93
C PHE A 397 -12.81 -8.31 9.74
N LYS A 398 -13.70 -9.22 9.37
CA LYS A 398 -13.80 -10.54 9.98
C LYS A 398 -12.80 -11.48 9.31
N ILE A 399 -12.11 -12.29 10.12
CA ILE A 399 -11.22 -13.38 9.70
C ILE A 399 -11.67 -14.64 10.46
N CYS A 400 -11.87 -15.73 9.73
CA CYS A 400 -12.20 -17.04 10.26
C CYS A 400 -10.99 -17.96 10.09
N LEU A 401 -10.50 -18.49 11.21
CA LEU A 401 -9.41 -19.46 11.28
C LEU A 401 -10.03 -20.83 11.61
N GLU A 402 -9.93 -21.78 10.68
CA GLU A 402 -10.61 -23.08 10.78
C GLU A 402 -9.65 -24.22 11.12
N GLU A 403 -8.50 -24.27 10.44
CA GLU A 403 -7.54 -25.38 10.52
C GLU A 403 -6.25 -24.93 11.23
N VAL A 404 -5.80 -25.73 12.21
CA VAL A 404 -4.50 -25.56 12.87
C VAL A 404 -3.36 -25.93 11.92
N ASP A 405 -2.17 -25.37 12.18
CA ASP A 405 -0.97 -25.68 11.39
C ASP A 405 -0.53 -27.15 11.61
N ASP A 406 0.21 -27.72 10.66
CA ASP A 406 0.71 -29.10 10.78
C ASP A 406 1.84 -29.18 11.83
N ASP A 407 1.91 -30.27 12.61
CA ASP A 407 2.81 -30.48 13.76
C ASP A 407 4.34 -30.40 13.46
N GLY A 408 4.74 -30.20 12.21
CA GLY A 408 6.14 -30.18 11.77
C GLY A 408 6.88 -28.84 11.92
N ASP A 409 6.18 -27.75 12.22
CA ASP A 409 6.77 -26.40 12.39
C ASP A 409 6.98 -26.02 13.87
N ASP A 410 7.06 -27.02 14.74
CA ASP A 410 7.20 -26.87 16.19
C ASP A 410 8.62 -26.43 16.58
N PHE A 411 8.94 -25.16 16.34
CA PHE A 411 9.99 -24.47 17.10
C PHE A 411 9.48 -24.19 18.53
N GLY A 412 9.41 -25.27 19.31
CA GLY A 412 9.35 -25.26 20.76
C GLY A 412 7.95 -25.19 21.38
N GLY A 413 7.27 -26.33 21.49
CA GLY A 413 6.29 -26.62 22.56
C GLY A 413 5.15 -25.61 22.69
N ARG A 414 4.75 -24.95 21.60
CA ARG A 414 3.66 -23.97 21.59
C ARG A 414 2.33 -24.68 21.42
N GLU A 415 1.28 -24.16 22.06
CA GLU A 415 -0.07 -24.70 21.90
C GLU A 415 -0.49 -24.77 20.40
N PRO A 416 -1.27 -25.80 20.01
CA PRO A 416 -1.82 -25.91 18.66
C PRO A 416 -2.59 -24.63 18.29
N GLY A 417 -2.33 -24.08 17.10
CA GLY A 417 -2.97 -22.85 16.67
C GLY A 417 -2.85 -22.64 15.16
N CYS A 418 -3.55 -21.62 14.67
CA CYS A 418 -3.54 -21.18 13.28
C CYS A 418 -2.56 -20.03 13.13
N SER A 419 -1.49 -20.21 12.35
CA SER A 419 -0.51 -19.15 12.09
C SER A 419 -0.90 -18.32 10.88
N PHE A 420 -0.86 -17.01 11.05
CA PHE A 420 -1.13 -16.05 10.00
C PHE A 420 -0.35 -14.74 10.21
N LEU A 421 -0.16 -14.00 9.14
CA LEU A 421 0.49 -12.70 9.12
C LEU A 421 -0.56 -11.65 8.73
N LEU A 422 -0.72 -10.64 9.58
CA LEU A 422 -1.50 -9.44 9.27
C LEU A 422 -0.57 -8.33 8.86
N ALA A 423 -0.89 -7.68 7.74
CA ALA A 423 -0.11 -6.59 7.16
C ALA A 423 -1.05 -5.44 6.78
N LEU A 424 -0.87 -4.28 7.40
CA LEU A 424 -1.66 -3.06 7.15
C LEU A 424 -0.78 -2.03 6.45
N MET A 425 -1.10 -1.70 5.19
CA MET A 425 -0.33 -0.76 4.38
C MET A 425 -1.15 0.49 4.02
N GLN A 426 -0.60 1.68 4.24
CA GLN A 426 -1.19 2.95 3.81
C GLN A 426 -0.79 3.32 2.38
N LYS A 427 -1.74 3.84 1.59
CA LYS A 427 -1.56 4.09 0.15
C LYS A 427 -1.10 5.51 -0.17
N HIS A 428 -0.32 5.63 -1.25
CA HIS A 428 -0.01 6.87 -1.96
C HIS A 428 0.67 8.01 -1.16
N ARG A 429 1.12 7.78 0.07
CA ARG A 429 1.70 8.80 0.96
C ARG A 429 2.90 9.56 0.36
N ARG A 430 3.79 8.88 -0.36
CA ARG A 430 4.94 9.52 -1.02
C ARG A 430 4.52 10.64 -1.99
N ARG A 431 3.41 10.47 -2.70
CA ARG A 431 2.84 11.49 -3.62
C ARG A 431 2.31 12.70 -2.88
N GLU A 432 1.97 12.56 -1.60
CA GLU A 432 1.45 13.64 -0.76
C GLU A 432 2.56 14.52 -0.15
N ARG A 433 3.83 14.11 -0.23
CA ARG A 433 4.97 14.88 0.31
C ARG A 433 5.13 16.28 -0.28
N ARG A 434 4.76 16.45 -1.55
CA ARG A 434 4.69 17.77 -2.20
C ARG A 434 3.70 18.74 -1.54
N TYR A 435 2.80 18.23 -0.71
CA TYR A 435 1.83 19.01 0.09
C TYR A 435 2.18 19.03 1.59
N GLY A 436 3.40 18.62 1.95
CA GLY A 436 3.87 18.59 3.35
C GLY A 436 3.25 17.47 4.21
N LYS A 437 2.66 16.44 3.58
CA LYS A 437 2.16 15.25 4.28
C LYS A 437 3.16 14.11 4.17
N ASP A 438 3.28 13.31 5.23
CA ASP A 438 4.12 12.11 5.24
C ASP A 438 3.30 10.90 5.74
N MET A 439 3.97 9.77 6.01
CA MET A 439 3.36 8.58 6.58
C MET A 439 2.63 8.89 7.89
N GLU A 440 1.39 8.42 8.01
CA GLU A 440 0.65 8.47 9.28
C GLU A 440 1.09 7.32 10.18
N THR A 441 0.99 7.51 11.49
CA THR A 441 1.21 6.44 12.46
C THR A 441 0.03 5.46 12.41
N ILE A 442 0.25 4.23 11.96
CA ILE A 442 -0.80 3.21 11.76
C ILE A 442 -0.56 1.96 12.61
N GLY A 443 -1.62 1.18 12.81
CA GLY A 443 -1.60 -0.09 13.53
C GLY A 443 -2.97 -0.76 13.50
N PHE A 444 -3.09 -1.93 14.13
CA PHE A 444 -4.35 -2.68 14.19
C PHE A 444 -4.52 -3.43 15.49
N ALA A 445 -5.78 -3.75 15.80
CA ALA A 445 -6.15 -4.61 16.92
C ALA A 445 -7.07 -5.74 16.45
N VAL A 446 -6.94 -6.91 17.10
CA VAL A 446 -7.68 -8.13 16.78
C VAL A 446 -8.50 -8.56 18.00
N TYR A 447 -9.80 -8.75 17.80
CA TYR A 447 -10.75 -9.14 18.83
C TYR A 447 -11.38 -10.48 18.47
N GLU A 448 -11.62 -11.33 19.45
CA GLU A 448 -12.42 -12.53 19.25
C GLU A 448 -13.91 -12.16 19.27
N HIS A 449 -14.68 -12.65 18.32
CA HIS A 449 -16.11 -12.42 18.27
C HIS A 449 -16.83 -13.60 17.62
N VAL A 450 -17.55 -14.35 18.45
CA VAL A 450 -18.44 -15.43 18.00
C VAL A 450 -19.85 -14.84 17.89
N GLY A 451 -20.29 -14.51 16.68
CA GLY A 451 -21.56 -13.81 16.48
C GLY A 451 -21.98 -13.68 15.02
N ARG A 452 -23.21 -13.17 14.79
CA ARG A 452 -23.80 -13.07 13.44
C ARG A 452 -22.91 -12.23 12.51
N SER A 453 -22.57 -12.83 11.37
CA SER A 453 -21.79 -12.21 10.29
C SER A 453 -22.50 -10.97 9.72
N GLY A 454 -21.73 -9.91 9.44
CA GLY A 454 -22.19 -8.77 8.62
C GLY A 454 -22.66 -7.52 9.38
N LEU A 455 -22.50 -7.47 10.71
CA LEU A 455 -22.81 -6.27 11.51
C LEU A 455 -21.52 -5.60 11.99
N HIS A 456 -21.42 -4.30 11.78
CA HIS A 456 -20.39 -3.45 12.35
C HIS A 456 -20.55 -3.38 13.89
N LEU A 457 -19.48 -3.69 14.61
CA LEU A 457 -19.53 -3.81 16.08
C LEU A 457 -19.59 -2.42 16.74
N PRO A 458 -20.52 -2.22 17.71
CA PRO A 458 -20.72 -0.92 18.34
C PRO A 458 -19.64 -0.62 19.39
N ARG A 459 -19.64 0.64 19.85
CA ARG A 459 -18.75 1.13 20.90
C ARG A 459 -18.65 0.22 22.12
N ASP A 460 -19.78 -0.23 22.64
CA ASP A 460 -19.85 -0.98 23.90
C ASP A 460 -19.09 -2.31 23.82
N PHE A 461 -19.07 -2.95 22.64
CA PHE A 461 -18.29 -4.17 22.44
C PHE A 461 -16.80 -3.94 22.75
N PHE A 462 -16.21 -2.87 22.22
CA PHE A 462 -14.79 -2.58 22.42
C PHE A 462 -14.47 -2.08 23.83
N LEU A 463 -15.46 -1.56 24.56
CA LEU A 463 -15.31 -1.20 25.97
C LEU A 463 -15.30 -2.44 26.87
N SER A 464 -16.12 -3.45 26.54
CA SER A 464 -16.26 -4.68 27.34
C SER A 464 -15.25 -5.79 26.98
N ASN A 465 -14.61 -5.74 25.81
CA ASN A 465 -13.73 -6.80 25.33
C ASN A 465 -12.29 -6.33 25.18
N ALA A 466 -11.34 -7.17 25.61
CA ALA A 466 -9.92 -6.98 25.38
C ALA A 466 -9.50 -7.52 24.01
N SER A 467 -8.47 -6.92 23.40
CA SER A 467 -7.88 -7.44 22.17
C SER A 467 -7.13 -8.74 22.44
N ARG A 468 -7.33 -9.78 21.62
CA ARG A 468 -6.56 -11.03 21.66
C ARG A 468 -5.15 -10.84 21.08
N ALA A 469 -5.03 -10.00 20.07
CA ALA A 469 -3.76 -9.64 19.46
C ALA A 469 -3.83 -8.20 18.94
N ARG A 470 -2.66 -7.62 18.65
CA ARG A 470 -2.51 -6.27 18.10
C ARG A 470 -1.17 -6.16 17.40
N SER A 471 -0.99 -5.14 16.57
CA SER A 471 0.35 -4.78 16.13
C SER A 471 1.20 -4.42 17.36
N GLU A 472 2.48 -4.81 17.35
CA GLU A 472 3.37 -4.59 18.50
C GLU A 472 3.50 -3.10 18.84
N GLN A 473 3.57 -2.27 17.80
CA GLN A 473 3.66 -0.83 17.90
C GLN A 473 2.73 -0.17 16.87
N PHE A 474 2.35 1.07 17.16
CA PHE A 474 1.82 2.00 16.17
C PHE A 474 3.00 2.80 15.65
N ILE A 475 3.30 2.70 14.36
CA ILE A 475 4.50 3.28 13.76
C ILE A 475 4.16 3.96 12.43
N ASN A 476 4.90 5.01 12.11
CA ASN A 476 4.78 5.80 10.89
C ASN A 476 5.56 5.18 9.71
N LEU A 477 5.38 3.88 9.49
CA LEU A 477 5.89 3.17 8.31
C LEU A 477 4.79 3.03 7.27
N ARG A 478 5.19 2.74 6.02
CA ARG A 478 4.23 2.47 4.94
C ARG A 478 3.36 1.25 5.24
N GLU A 479 3.95 0.19 5.79
CA GLU A 479 3.27 -1.02 6.23
C GLU A 479 3.64 -1.38 7.67
N VAL A 480 2.67 -1.89 8.42
CA VAL A 480 2.87 -2.54 9.72
C VAL A 480 2.40 -3.98 9.60
N SER A 481 3.32 -4.92 9.80
CA SER A 481 3.05 -6.35 9.76
C SER A 481 3.32 -7.02 11.10
N THR A 482 2.56 -8.06 11.44
CA THR A 482 2.78 -8.85 12.66
C THR A 482 2.34 -10.29 12.44
N ARG A 483 3.22 -11.23 12.78
CA ARG A 483 2.94 -12.67 12.76
C ARG A 483 2.19 -13.05 14.02
N LEU A 484 1.02 -13.66 13.84
CA LEU A 484 0.12 -14.04 14.91
C LEU A 484 -0.18 -15.53 14.85
N ARG A 485 -0.41 -16.11 16.01
CA ARG A 485 -0.91 -17.48 16.17
C ARG A 485 -2.07 -17.41 17.16
N LEU A 486 -3.25 -17.79 16.69
CA LEU A 486 -4.48 -17.79 17.48
C LEU A 486 -5.16 -19.15 17.35
N PRO A 487 -5.97 -19.59 18.33
CA PRO A 487 -6.74 -20.81 18.19
C PRO A 487 -7.76 -20.68 17.03
N PRO A 488 -8.29 -21.80 16.52
CA PRO A 488 -9.40 -21.76 15.57
C PRO A 488 -10.58 -20.95 16.13
N GLY A 489 -11.14 -20.06 15.32
CA GLY A 489 -12.18 -19.14 15.76
C GLY A 489 -12.43 -17.98 14.80
N GLU A 490 -13.33 -17.09 15.23
CA GLU A 490 -13.73 -15.90 14.49
C GLU A 490 -13.16 -14.64 15.13
N TYR A 491 -12.46 -13.84 14.33
CA TYR A 491 -11.73 -12.67 14.78
C TYR A 491 -12.09 -11.43 13.97
N ILE A 492 -12.16 -10.28 14.64
CA ILE A 492 -12.36 -8.97 14.02
C ILE A 492 -11.07 -8.16 14.09
N VAL A 493 -10.58 -7.78 12.93
CA VAL A 493 -9.44 -6.88 12.77
C VAL A 493 -9.94 -5.46 12.57
N VAL A 494 -9.45 -4.54 13.40
CA VAL A 494 -9.75 -3.11 13.33
C VAL A 494 -8.46 -2.35 13.00
N PRO A 495 -8.19 -2.04 11.72
CA PRO A 495 -7.09 -1.18 11.33
C PRO A 495 -7.41 0.30 11.58
N SER A 496 -6.45 1.03 12.15
CA SER A 496 -6.62 2.45 12.43
C SER A 496 -5.30 3.22 12.30
N THR A 497 -5.43 4.54 12.13
CA THR A 497 -4.38 5.47 12.52
C THR A 497 -4.28 5.56 14.04
N PHE A 498 -3.19 6.11 14.56
CA PHE A 498 -3.04 6.36 15.99
C PHE A 498 -4.03 7.42 16.47
N GLU A 499 -3.98 8.61 15.86
CA GLU A 499 -4.90 9.71 16.15
C GLU A 499 -6.19 9.60 15.31
N PRO A 500 -7.34 10.05 15.84
CA PRO A 500 -8.57 10.18 15.06
C PRO A 500 -8.48 11.31 14.03
N ASN A 501 -9.41 11.33 13.07
CA ASN A 501 -9.52 12.34 12.00
C ASN A 501 -8.36 12.40 11.00
N ARG A 502 -7.41 11.46 11.08
CA ARG A 502 -6.38 11.27 10.06
C ARG A 502 -6.96 10.54 8.87
N GLU A 503 -6.75 11.09 7.68
CA GLU A 503 -7.30 10.55 6.45
C GLU A 503 -6.26 9.74 5.69
N GLY A 504 -6.70 8.67 5.05
CA GLY A 504 -5.84 7.84 4.24
C GLY A 504 -6.57 6.65 3.67
N ASP A 505 -6.07 6.13 2.57
CA ASP A 505 -6.49 4.84 2.04
C ASP A 505 -5.50 3.78 2.51
N PHE A 506 -5.99 2.56 2.73
CA PHE A 506 -5.16 1.45 3.17
C PHE A 506 -5.54 0.15 2.48
N VAL A 507 -4.63 -0.81 2.57
CA VAL A 507 -4.88 -2.20 2.24
C VAL A 507 -4.48 -3.06 3.43
N LEU A 508 -5.41 -3.92 3.86
CA LEU A 508 -5.17 -4.94 4.86
C LEU A 508 -4.97 -6.29 4.16
N ARG A 509 -3.84 -6.92 4.43
CA ARG A 509 -3.43 -8.19 3.84
C ARG A 509 -3.36 -9.25 4.93
N VAL A 510 -3.92 -10.42 4.65
CA VAL A 510 -3.91 -11.58 5.53
C VAL A 510 -3.21 -12.71 4.78
N PHE A 511 -2.11 -13.21 5.34
CA PHE A 511 -1.41 -14.39 4.82
C PHE A 511 -1.57 -15.50 5.84
N SER A 512 -2.29 -16.56 5.52
CA SER A 512 -2.49 -17.70 6.41
C SER A 512 -1.88 -18.97 5.83
N GLU A 513 -1.34 -19.83 6.70
CA GLU A 513 -0.75 -21.10 6.27
C GLU A 513 -1.83 -22.05 5.74
N LYS A 514 -2.89 -22.23 6.53
CA LYS A 514 -4.12 -22.91 6.11
C LYS A 514 -5.13 -21.92 5.55
N LYS A 515 -6.19 -22.42 4.91
CA LYS A 515 -7.21 -21.58 4.29
C LYS A 515 -7.94 -20.77 5.37
N ALA A 516 -7.93 -19.45 5.25
CA ALA A 516 -8.74 -18.56 6.08
C ALA A 516 -9.81 -17.86 5.22
N VAL A 517 -11.01 -17.74 5.77
CA VAL A 517 -12.08 -16.93 5.16
C VAL A 517 -12.04 -15.55 5.78
N GLY A 518 -12.00 -14.50 4.96
CA GLY A 518 -12.09 -13.14 5.47
C GLY A 518 -13.18 -12.34 4.75
N ILE A 519 -13.95 -11.56 5.50
CA ILE A 519 -15.14 -10.86 5.03
C ILE A 519 -15.13 -9.44 5.64
N PRO A 520 -15.28 -8.37 4.84
CA PRO A 520 -15.45 -7.03 5.39
C PRO A 520 -16.80 -6.94 6.12
N LEU A 521 -16.81 -6.34 7.31
CA LEU A 521 -18.05 -6.06 8.02
C LEU A 521 -18.63 -4.74 7.52
N MET A 522 -19.88 -4.77 7.07
CA MET A 522 -20.59 -3.56 6.65
C MET A 522 -21.39 -3.00 7.84
N PRO A 523 -21.55 -1.68 7.94
CA PRO A 523 -22.67 -1.14 8.71
C PRO A 523 -23.96 -1.72 8.12
N PRO A 524 -24.98 -2.05 8.94
CA PRO A 524 -26.24 -2.53 8.43
C PRO A 524 -26.75 -1.53 7.38
N LEU A 525 -26.98 -2.01 6.15
CA LEU A 525 -27.83 -1.28 5.21
C LEU A 525 -29.19 -1.22 5.89
N LEU A 526 -29.55 -0.06 6.45
CA LEU A 526 -30.89 0.19 6.96
C LEU A 526 -31.85 0.23 5.77
N THR A 527 -32.14 -0.93 5.19
CA THR A 527 -33.36 -1.13 4.43
C THR A 527 -34.45 -1.24 5.48
N PHE A 528 -35.05 -0.10 5.84
CA PHE A 528 -36.33 -0.14 6.53
C PHE A 528 -37.30 -0.91 5.62
N PRO A 529 -37.84 -2.07 6.04
CA PRO A 529 -38.99 -2.63 5.35
C PRO A 529 -40.10 -1.57 5.32
N PRO A 530 -40.97 -1.53 4.30
CA PRO A 530 -42.13 -0.65 4.35
C PRO A 530 -42.93 -0.99 5.62
N PHE A 531 -42.88 -0.09 6.60
CA PHE A 531 -43.52 -0.28 7.89
C PHE A 531 -45.00 0.03 7.72
N TRP A 532 -45.80 -1.01 7.45
CA TRP A 532 -47.25 -0.97 7.51
C TRP A 532 -47.67 -1.34 8.94
N GLY A 533 -47.58 -0.39 9.86
CA GLY A 533 -48.04 -0.56 11.23
C GLY A 533 -48.63 0.75 11.76
N PRO A 534 -49.79 0.73 12.44
CA PRO A 534 -50.42 1.94 12.95
C PRO A 534 -49.57 2.56 14.06
N THR A 535 -49.22 3.84 13.88
CA THR A 535 -48.47 4.62 14.88
C THR A 535 -49.42 5.33 15.84
N ASP A 536 -49.38 4.95 17.12
CA ASP A 536 -50.04 5.64 18.22
C ASP A 536 -49.28 6.91 18.63
N ALA A 537 -49.36 7.96 17.80
CA ALA A 537 -48.94 9.31 18.18
C ALA A 537 -49.93 10.34 17.61
N PRO A 538 -50.28 11.41 18.38
CA PRO A 538 -51.24 12.39 17.92
C PRO A 538 -50.65 13.21 16.76
N PRO A 539 -51.36 13.36 15.62
CA PRO A 539 -50.80 13.98 14.43
C PRO A 539 -50.71 15.50 14.54
N ILE A 540 -49.58 16.04 14.10
CA ILE A 540 -49.54 17.34 13.41
C ILE A 540 -50.54 17.19 12.25
N SER A 541 -51.60 18.01 12.21
CA SER A 541 -52.72 18.04 11.24
C SER A 541 -52.85 16.85 10.27
N PRO A 542 -53.98 16.10 10.24
CA PRO A 542 -54.12 14.87 9.45
C PRO A 542 -53.51 15.00 8.05
N PRO A 543 -52.68 14.04 7.57
CA PRO A 543 -52.04 14.12 6.26
C PRO A 543 -53.03 14.42 5.13
N GLN A 544 -54.27 13.93 5.24
CA GLN A 544 -55.38 14.25 4.34
C GLN A 544 -55.78 15.73 4.34
N ALA A 545 -55.77 16.38 5.49
CA ALA A 545 -56.09 17.80 5.64
C ALA A 545 -54.97 18.69 5.07
N VAL A 546 -53.70 18.30 5.26
CA VAL A 546 -52.57 18.97 4.62
C VAL A 546 -52.64 18.75 3.11
N PHE A 547 -52.89 17.52 2.67
CA PHE A 547 -52.94 17.19 1.24
C PHE A 547 -54.00 18.01 0.51
N ARG A 548 -55.24 18.00 0.99
CA ARG A 548 -56.34 18.78 0.42
C ARG A 548 -56.18 20.29 0.51
N ARG A 549 -55.40 20.78 1.48
CA ARG A 549 -55.14 22.21 1.65
C ARG A 549 -54.15 22.74 0.60
N PHE A 550 -53.24 21.88 0.16
CA PHE A 550 -52.13 22.25 -0.73
C PHE A 550 -52.26 21.68 -2.14
N ASP A 551 -53.24 20.81 -2.41
CA ASP A 551 -53.79 20.55 -3.76
C ASP A 551 -54.58 21.80 -4.21
N LEU A 552 -53.86 22.81 -4.71
CA LEU A 552 -54.39 24.14 -5.00
C LEU A 552 -55.27 24.12 -6.25
N ASP A 553 -54.92 23.28 -7.21
CA ASP A 553 -55.65 23.11 -8.46
C ASP A 553 -56.81 22.11 -8.36
N LYS A 554 -56.94 21.41 -7.22
CA LYS A 554 -57.95 20.38 -6.95
C LYS A 554 -57.87 19.22 -7.95
N SER A 555 -56.67 18.94 -8.46
CA SER A 555 -56.41 17.84 -9.38
C SER A 555 -56.56 16.47 -8.71
N GLY A 556 -56.57 16.42 -7.36
CA GLY A 556 -56.50 15.17 -6.61
C GLY A 556 -55.08 14.62 -6.49
N SER A 557 -54.08 15.37 -6.94
CA SER A 557 -52.66 15.06 -6.90
C SER A 557 -51.85 16.30 -6.51
N MET A 558 -50.58 16.14 -6.17
CA MET A 558 -49.69 17.26 -5.87
C MET A 558 -48.61 17.42 -6.93
N SER A 559 -48.42 18.64 -7.38
CA SER A 559 -47.22 19.04 -8.10
C SER A 559 -46.01 19.15 -7.16
N ALA A 560 -44.81 19.19 -7.74
CA ALA A 560 -43.57 19.42 -7.02
C ALA A 560 -43.56 20.70 -6.17
N TYR A 561 -44.26 21.74 -6.63
CA TYR A 561 -44.40 23.01 -5.92
C TYR A 561 -45.33 22.89 -4.70
N GLU A 562 -46.47 22.22 -4.88
CA GLU A 562 -47.46 21.99 -3.81
C GLU A 562 -46.92 21.08 -2.72
N MET A 563 -46.20 20.02 -3.09
CA MET A 563 -45.53 19.14 -2.13
C MET A 563 -44.50 19.91 -1.30
N ARG A 564 -43.75 20.84 -1.91
CA ARG A 564 -42.80 21.68 -1.17
C ARG A 564 -43.51 22.54 -0.12
N LEU A 565 -44.59 23.23 -0.51
CA LEU A 565 -45.39 24.06 0.41
C LEU A 565 -46.02 23.22 1.52
N ALA A 566 -46.52 22.02 1.18
CA ALA A 566 -47.12 21.10 2.13
C ALA A 566 -46.10 20.60 3.18
N LEU A 567 -44.86 20.30 2.77
CA LEU A 567 -43.78 19.89 3.68
C LEU A 567 -43.30 21.04 4.57
N GLU A 568 -43.14 22.24 4.03
CA GLU A 568 -42.78 23.45 4.79
C GLU A 568 -43.87 23.77 5.84
N ALA A 569 -45.14 23.68 5.46
CA ALA A 569 -46.28 23.87 6.37
C ALA A 569 -46.40 22.78 7.43
N SER A 570 -45.92 21.56 7.14
CA SER A 570 -45.83 20.45 8.09
C SER A 570 -44.60 20.54 9.02
N GLY A 571 -43.80 21.61 8.91
CA GLY A 571 -42.68 21.90 9.81
C GLY A 571 -41.31 21.40 9.32
N TYR A 572 -41.23 20.82 8.11
CA TYR A 572 -39.97 20.35 7.54
C TYR A 572 -39.29 21.47 6.73
N LYS A 573 -38.08 21.85 7.14
CA LYS A 573 -37.22 22.76 6.37
C LYS A 573 -36.18 21.95 5.61
N LEU A 574 -36.39 21.76 4.31
CA LEU A 574 -35.50 20.99 3.45
C LEU A 574 -34.79 21.91 2.44
N THR A 575 -33.57 21.52 2.05
CA THR A 575 -32.86 22.24 0.97
C THR A 575 -33.53 21.95 -0.37
N GLN A 576 -33.32 22.82 -1.36
CA GLN A 576 -33.86 22.62 -2.72
C GLN A 576 -33.45 21.26 -3.31
N LYS A 577 -32.21 20.81 -3.05
CA LYS A 577 -31.68 19.51 -3.49
C LYS A 577 -32.42 18.33 -2.84
N LEU A 578 -32.76 18.43 -1.56
CA LEU A 578 -33.55 17.40 -0.88
C LEU A 578 -34.99 17.38 -1.39
N HIS A 579 -35.61 18.53 -1.64
CA HIS A 579 -36.92 18.58 -2.29
C HIS A 579 -36.88 17.87 -3.64
N GLN A 580 -35.93 18.19 -4.51
CA GLN A 580 -35.78 17.51 -5.81
C GLN A 580 -35.68 15.99 -5.66
N LEU A 581 -34.87 15.50 -4.72
CA LEU A 581 -34.74 14.05 -4.46
C LEU A 581 -36.04 13.40 -3.96
N LEU A 582 -36.82 14.11 -3.13
CA LEU A 582 -38.13 13.63 -2.69
C LEU A 582 -39.11 13.58 -3.86
N ILE A 583 -39.16 14.62 -4.70
CA ILE A 583 -40.00 14.62 -5.91
C ILE A 583 -39.61 13.44 -6.81
N THR A 584 -38.32 13.27 -7.12
CA THR A 584 -37.85 12.15 -7.97
C THR A 584 -38.17 10.77 -7.40
N ARG A 585 -38.30 10.65 -6.07
CA ARG A 585 -38.58 9.37 -5.41
C ARG A 585 -40.06 9.05 -5.27
N TYR A 586 -40.92 10.05 -5.15
CA TYR A 586 -42.34 9.90 -4.79
C TYR A 586 -43.30 10.45 -5.85
N ALA A 587 -42.81 11.10 -6.90
CA ALA A 587 -43.64 11.46 -8.04
C ALA A 587 -43.75 10.29 -9.02
N GLU A 588 -44.93 10.17 -9.61
CA GLU A 588 -45.21 9.26 -10.71
C GLU A 588 -44.55 9.76 -12.01
N PRO A 589 -44.51 8.96 -13.10
CA PRO A 589 -43.88 9.34 -14.37
C PRO A 589 -44.40 10.64 -14.99
N ASP A 590 -45.63 11.05 -14.65
CA ASP A 590 -46.24 12.31 -15.06
C ASP A 590 -45.90 13.50 -14.15
N LEU A 591 -45.00 13.28 -13.18
CA LEU A 591 -44.53 14.24 -12.17
C LEU A 591 -45.60 14.64 -11.13
N ALA A 592 -46.75 13.96 -11.12
CA ALA A 592 -47.76 14.12 -10.09
C ALA A 592 -47.44 13.24 -8.87
N ILE A 593 -47.80 13.70 -7.68
CA ILE A 593 -47.62 12.97 -6.42
C ILE A 593 -49.00 12.68 -5.87
N ASP A 594 -49.37 11.41 -5.85
CA ASP A 594 -50.64 11.00 -5.26
C ASP A 594 -50.60 11.06 -3.71
N PHE A 595 -51.77 10.88 -3.11
CA PHE A 595 -51.91 10.96 -1.67
C PHE A 595 -51.05 9.92 -0.94
N ASP A 596 -50.98 8.69 -1.45
CA ASP A 596 -50.24 7.60 -0.80
C ASP A 596 -48.73 7.83 -0.84
N SER A 597 -48.21 8.37 -1.95
CA SER A 597 -46.81 8.75 -2.09
C SER A 597 -46.44 9.95 -1.22
N PHE A 598 -47.35 10.92 -1.08
CA PHE A 598 -47.18 12.03 -0.13
C PHE A 598 -47.14 11.54 1.33
N VAL A 599 -48.03 10.63 1.72
CA VAL A 599 -48.03 10.03 3.07
C VAL A 599 -46.76 9.21 3.32
N CYS A 600 -46.34 8.39 2.35
CA CYS A 600 -45.08 7.65 2.43
C CYS A 600 -43.88 8.58 2.62
N CYS A 601 -43.87 9.71 1.92
CA CYS A 601 -42.84 10.73 2.08
C CYS A 601 -42.83 11.32 3.49
N LEU A 602 -44.00 11.73 3.99
CA LEU A 602 -44.15 12.29 5.34
C LEU A 602 -43.73 11.30 6.44
N VAL A 603 -44.13 10.03 6.35
CA VAL A 603 -43.75 9.00 7.33
C VAL A 603 -42.25 8.75 7.33
N ARG A 604 -41.62 8.70 6.14
CA ARG A 604 -40.16 8.57 6.04
C ARG A 604 -39.44 9.79 6.62
N LEU A 605 -39.91 11.00 6.33
CA LEU A 605 -39.35 12.22 6.92
C LEU A 605 -39.54 12.22 8.44
N GLU A 606 -40.72 11.89 8.96
CA GLU A 606 -40.95 11.83 10.40
C GLU A 606 -40.02 10.82 11.07
N THR A 607 -39.78 9.67 10.44
CA THR A 607 -38.85 8.65 10.93
C THR A 607 -37.41 9.16 10.96
N MET A 608 -36.95 9.81 9.87
CA MET A 608 -35.61 10.37 9.76
C MET A 608 -35.36 11.52 10.76
N PHE A 609 -36.38 12.35 11.01
CA PHE A 609 -36.30 13.47 11.94
C PHE A 609 -36.60 13.08 13.41
N ARG A 610 -37.16 11.89 13.68
CA ARG A 610 -37.39 11.35 15.03
C ARG A 610 -36.15 10.74 15.66
N GLU A 611 -35.29 10.06 14.91
CA GLU A 611 -34.07 9.41 15.41
C GLU A 611 -33.14 10.37 16.19
N PRO A 612 -32.87 11.62 15.76
CA PRO A 612 -32.05 12.56 16.53
C PRO A 612 -32.70 13.00 17.87
N LEU A 613 -34.04 13.03 17.92
CA LEU A 613 -34.79 13.52 19.08
C LEU A 613 -34.91 12.48 20.20
N PHE A 614 -34.83 11.19 19.88
CA PHE A 614 -34.82 10.13 20.89
C PHE A 614 -33.49 10.09 21.66
N LEU A 615 -32.37 10.31 20.96
CA LEU A 615 -31.02 10.39 21.58
C LEU A 615 -30.83 11.64 22.47
N LEU A 616 -31.50 12.76 22.13
CA LEU A 616 -31.45 13.99 22.95
C LEU A 616 -32.32 13.90 24.21
N LYS A 617 -33.43 13.16 24.18
CA LYS A 617 -34.30 12.97 25.36
C LYS A 617 -33.70 12.08 26.44
N THR A 618 -32.84 11.12 26.08
CA THR A 618 -32.20 10.23 27.06
C THR A 618 -31.05 10.89 27.84
N HIS A 619 -30.56 12.06 27.41
CA HIS A 619 -29.42 12.74 28.03
C HIS A 619 -29.77 13.97 28.90
N PHE A 620 -30.98 14.53 28.80
CA PHE A 620 -31.41 15.65 29.63
C PHE A 620 -32.74 15.32 30.33
N LEU A 621 -32.66 14.74 31.52
CA LEU A 621 -33.77 14.75 32.46
C LEU A 621 -33.95 16.17 32.99
N GLY A 622 -35.09 16.78 32.64
CA GLY A 622 -35.66 17.91 33.37
C GLY A 622 -35.20 19.30 32.94
N ASN A 623 -35.58 19.75 31.73
CA ASN A 623 -36.01 21.13 31.46
C ASN A 623 -36.55 21.27 30.02
N PRO A 624 -37.50 22.17 29.74
CA PRO A 624 -38.04 22.37 28.40
C PRO A 624 -37.01 23.07 27.51
N VAL A 625 -36.54 22.39 26.47
CA VAL A 625 -35.61 22.96 25.48
C VAL A 625 -36.39 23.87 24.51
N PRO A 626 -35.99 25.14 24.29
CA PRO A 626 -36.61 26.00 23.29
C PRO A 626 -36.27 25.54 21.87
N LYS A 627 -37.14 25.88 20.90
CA LYS A 627 -36.99 25.58 19.46
C LYS A 627 -35.61 26.03 18.94
N ILE A 628 -34.66 25.10 18.80
CA ILE A 628 -33.38 25.34 18.14
C ILE A 628 -33.53 25.00 16.65
N ALA A 629 -33.28 25.98 15.79
CA ALA A 629 -33.10 25.78 14.36
C ALA A 629 -31.71 25.18 14.12
N LEU A 630 -31.65 23.95 13.60
CA LEU A 630 -30.41 23.31 13.15
C LEU A 630 -30.33 23.41 11.62
N THR A 631 -29.64 24.44 11.14
CA THR A 631 -29.00 24.44 9.83
C THR A 631 -27.80 23.51 9.88
N MET A 632 -27.95 22.29 9.41
CA MET A 632 -26.82 21.42 9.05
C MET A 632 -27.11 20.72 7.73
N PHE A 633 -26.80 21.43 6.63
CA PHE A 633 -26.34 20.87 5.36
C PHE A 633 -25.66 22.01 4.60
N ALA A 634 -24.34 22.10 4.76
CA ALA A 634 -23.41 22.78 3.86
C ALA A 634 -22.16 21.90 3.78
#